data_AF-A0A645FWG9-F1
#
_entry.id   AF-A0A645FWG9-F1
#
_cell.length_a   1.000
_cell.length_b   1.000
_cell.length_c   1.000
_cell.angle_alpha   90.00
_cell.angle_beta   90.00
_cell.angle_gamma   90.00
#
_symmetry.space_group_name_H-M   'P 1'
#
loop_
_entity.id
_entity.type
_entity.pdbx_description
1 polymer ?
#
loop_
_entity_poly.entity_id
_entity_poly.type
_entity_poly.pdbx_seq_one_letter_code
_entity_poly.pdbx_strand_id
1 'polypeptide(L)' 'MLDVTIPEGTEAIIGIPDYSFREIKANGKVVWRNKNFCSNKIVIGIKDNTTGHIKFRTGSGKLQFTATS' A
#
# COMPACT_ATOMS: atom_id res chain seq x y z
N MET A 1 -6.93 -6.27 -7.37
CA MET A 1 -5.67 -5.70 -7.91
C MET A 1 -5.91 -4.22 -8.16
N LEU A 2 -4.91 -3.37 -7.92
CA LEU A 2 -4.98 -1.93 -8.14
C LEU A 2 -3.67 -1.47 -8.79
N ASP A 3 -3.76 -0.87 -9.97
CA ASP A 3 -2.63 -0.31 -10.69
C ASP A 3 -2.66 1.23 -10.59
N VAL A 4 -1.51 1.83 -10.27
CA VAL A 4 -1.38 3.27 -10.03
C VAL A 4 -0.17 3.82 -10.79
N THR A 5 -0.34 4.98 -11.42
CA THR A 5 0.75 5.77 -12.00
C THR A 5 0.80 7.12 -11.32
N ILE A 6 1.93 7.43 -10.69
CA ILE A 6 2.15 8.67 -9.93
C ILE A 6 3.12 9.53 -10.75
N PRO A 7 2.73 10.76 -11.14
CA PRO A 7 3.58 11.64 -11.94
C PRO A 7 4.93 11.94 -11.29
N GLU A 8 5.95 12.18 -12.11
CA GLU A 8 7.28 12.57 -11.63
C GLU A 8 7.23 13.83 -10.75
N GLY A 9 8.06 13.85 -9.70
CA GLY A 9 8.13 14.95 -8.74
C GLY A 9 6.95 15.01 -7.76
N THR A 10 6.05 14.02 -7.76
CA THR A 10 4.90 13.97 -6.84
C THR A 10 4.94 12.76 -5.93
N GLU A 11 4.06 12.77 -4.92
CA GLU A 11 3.80 11.65 -4.03
C GLU A 11 2.30 11.37 -3.95
N ALA A 12 1.95 10.16 -3.56
CA ALA A 12 0.56 9.75 -3.36
C ALA A 12 0.36 8.98 -2.05
N ILE A 13 -0.86 9.06 -1.51
CA ILE A 13 -1.36 8.18 -0.47
C ILE A 13 -2.33 7.21 -1.12
N ILE A 14 -2.01 5.92 -1.06
CA ILE A 14 -2.84 4.84 -1.57
C ILE A 14 -3.57 4.21 -0.39
N GLY A 15 -4.91 4.25 -0.41
CA GLY A 15 -5.75 3.56 0.55
C GLY A 15 -6.30 2.27 -0.06
N ILE A 16 -6.06 1.14 0.60
CA ILE A 16 -6.68 -0.14 0.26
C ILE A 16 -7.74 -0.44 1.31
N PRO A 17 -9.03 -0.67 0.96
CA PRO A 17 -10.06 -0.96 1.93
C PRO A 17 -9.67 -2.12 2.86
N ASP A 18 -9.87 -1.96 4.17
CA ASP A 18 -9.52 -3.01 5.13
C ASP A 18 -10.61 -4.08 5.21
N TYR A 19 -10.62 -4.98 4.23
CA TYR A 19 -11.51 -6.15 4.21
C TYR A 19 -10.91 -7.36 4.93
N SER A 20 -10.10 -7.12 5.98
CA SER A 20 -9.40 -8.19 6.72
C SER A 20 -8.54 -9.08 5.81
N PHE A 21 -7.83 -8.46 4.87
CA PHE A 21 -6.85 -9.16 4.06
C PHE A 21 -5.81 -9.85 4.96
N ARG A 22 -5.15 -10.89 4.48
CA ARG A 22 -4.02 -11.52 5.17
C ARG A 22 -2.70 -10.90 4.74
N GLU A 23 -2.62 -10.49 3.47
CA GLU A 23 -1.41 -9.98 2.87
C GLU A 23 -1.70 -8.93 1.79
N ILE A 24 -0.84 -7.91 1.71
CA ILE A 24 -0.80 -6.95 0.60
C ILE A 24 0.61 -6.88 0.05
N LYS A 25 0.73 -6.94 -1.28
CA LYS A 25 1.97 -6.77 -2.02
C LYS A 25 1.95 -5.48 -2.85
N ALA A 26 3.07 -4.77 -2.91
CA ALA A 26 3.34 -3.72 -3.87
C ALA A 26 4.46 -4.17 -4.82
N ASN A 27 4.20 -4.19 -6.13
CA ASN A 27 5.11 -4.73 -7.16
C ASN A 27 5.66 -6.12 -6.77
N GLY A 28 4.78 -7.00 -6.27
CA GLY A 28 5.13 -8.36 -5.86
C GLY A 28 5.84 -8.50 -4.51
N LYS A 29 6.25 -7.40 -3.85
CA LYS A 29 6.87 -7.44 -2.51
C LYS A 29 5.83 -7.24 -1.42
N VAL A 30 5.89 -8.01 -0.34
CA VAL A 30 4.97 -7.90 0.80
C VAL A 30 5.21 -6.59 1.55
N VAL A 31 4.17 -5.78 1.66
CA VAL A 31 4.21 -4.45 2.32
C VAL A 31 3.31 -4.39 3.55
N TRP A 32 2.38 -5.35 3.67
CA TRP A 32 1.56 -5.55 4.84
C TRP A 32 1.18 -7.03 4.96
N ARG A 33 1.17 -7.56 6.19
CA ARG A 33 0.79 -8.94 6.49
C ARG A 33 0.24 -9.03 7.90
N ASN A 34 -0.85 -9.78 8.07
CA ASN A 34 -1.45 -10.07 9.38
C ASN A 34 -1.57 -8.79 10.26
N LYS A 35 -2.22 -7.74 9.75
CA LYS A 35 -2.41 -6.45 10.46
C LYS A 35 -1.16 -5.63 10.74
N ASN A 36 -0.01 -5.98 10.16
CA ASN A 36 1.26 -5.29 10.37
C ASN A 36 1.86 -4.81 9.05
N PHE A 37 2.41 -3.60 9.06
CA PHE A 37 3.22 -3.09 7.95
C PHE A 37 4.58 -3.78 7.92
N CYS A 38 5.03 -4.15 6.72
CA CYS A 38 6.36 -4.69 6.50
C CYS A 38 7.29 -3.58 6.01
N SER A 39 8.48 -3.49 6.61
CA SER A 39 9.51 -2.54 6.17
C SER A 39 9.93 -2.86 4.73
N ASN A 40 9.86 -1.86 3.86
CA ASN A 40 10.25 -1.98 2.46
C ASN A 40 10.61 -0.58 1.90
N LYS A 41 11.28 -0.55 0.74
CA LYS A 41 11.72 0.71 0.09
C LYS A 41 10.71 1.27 -0.94
N ILE A 42 9.64 0.54 -1.23
CA ILE A 42 8.67 0.89 -2.28
C ILE A 42 7.60 1.81 -1.72
N VAL A 43 7.10 1.50 -0.54
CA VAL A 43 6.02 2.22 0.13
C VAL A 43 6.26 2.28 1.62
N ILE A 44 5.77 3.34 2.25
CA ILE A 44 5.79 3.53 3.70
C ILE A 44 4.37 3.37 4.21
N GLY A 45 4.17 2.46 5.16
CA GLY A 45 2.87 2.29 5.82
C GLY A 45 2.50 3.51 6.66
N ILE A 46 1.28 4.00 6.53
CA ILE A 46 0.75 5.08 7.36
C ILE A 46 -0.18 4.48 8.40
N LYS A 47 0.17 4.66 9.68
CA LYS A 47 -0.76 4.47 10.80
C LYS A 47 -1.44 5.81 11.06
N ASP A 48 -2.74 5.90 10.80
CA ASP A 48 -3.55 7.02 11.21
C ASP A 48 -4.78 6.55 11.99
N ASN A 49 -5.53 7.51 12.55
CA ASN A 49 -6.72 7.24 13.35
C ASN A 49 -7.97 7.01 12.47
N THR A 50 -7.81 6.88 11.15
CA THR A 50 -8.95 6.68 10.25
C THR A 50 -9.21 5.19 10.09
N THR A 51 -10.49 4.83 10.09
CA THR A 51 -10.92 3.44 9.92
C THR A 51 -11.23 3.14 8.46
N GLY A 52 -11.13 1.86 8.09
CA GLY A 52 -11.61 1.35 6.81
C GLY A 52 -10.60 1.27 5.68
N HIS A 53 -9.37 1.78 5.83
CA HIS A 53 -8.31 1.62 4.83
C HIS A 53 -6.94 1.33 5.45
N ILE A 54 -6.19 0.44 4.81
CA ILE A 54 -4.75 0.26 5.00
C ILE A 54 -4.03 1.22 4.04
N LYS A 55 -3.26 2.16 4.59
CA LYS A 55 -2.69 3.28 3.82
C LYS A 55 -1.18 3.16 3.60
N PHE A 56 -0.76 3.56 2.41
CA PHE A 56 0.63 3.55 1.97
C PHE A 56 1.00 4.89 1.34
N ARG A 57 2.07 5.52 1.80
CA ARG A 57 2.72 6.66 1.11
C ARG A 57 3.77 6.13 0.15
N THR A 58 3.84 6.73 -1.03
CA THR A 58 4.86 6.39 -2.02
C THR A 58 5.11 7.56 -2.97
N GLY A 59 6.30 7.59 -3.56
CA GLY A 59 6.70 8.61 -4.54
C GLY A 59 6.22 8.29 -5.95
N SER A 60 6.72 9.07 -6.90
CA SER A 60 6.46 8.89 -8.33
C SER A 60 6.81 7.51 -8.85
N GLY A 61 6.07 7.03 -9.85
CA GLY A 61 6.33 5.76 -10.52
C GLY A 61 5.08 4.94 -10.77
N LYS A 62 5.29 3.70 -11.25
CA LYS A 62 4.22 2.72 -11.50
C LYS A 62 4.22 1.68 -10.39
N LEU A 63 3.05 1.48 -9.80
CA LEU A 63 2.85 0.53 -8.71
C LEU A 63 1.64 -0.34 -8.96
N GLN A 64 1.78 -1.62 -8.65
CA GLN A 64 0.69 -2.58 -8.63
C GLN A 64 0.53 -3.11 -7.21
N PHE A 65 -0.67 -2.94 -6.67
CA PHE A 65 -1.07 -3.51 -5.39
C PHE A 65 -1.94 -4.74 -5.58
N THR A 66 -1.60 -5.81 -4.86
CA THR A 66 -2.40 -7.03 -4.79
C THR A 66 -2.68 -7.36 -3.33
N ALA A 67 -3.94 -7.60 -2.99
CA ALA A 67 -4.38 -7.98 -1.66
C ALA A 67 -4.99 -9.39 -1.70
N THR A 68 -4.66 -10.22 -0.73
CA THR A 68 -5.12 -11.62 -0.61
C THR A 68 -5.52 -11.93 0.83
N SER A 69 -6.55 -12.76 1.00
CA SER A 69 -6.97 -13.34 2.28
C SER A 69 -6.21 -14.62 2.62
#